data_AF-A0A4V1KHM5-F1
#
_entry.id   AF-A0A4V1KHM5-F1
#
_cell.length_a   1.000
_cell.length_b   1.000
_cell.length_c   1.000
_cell.angle_alpha   90.00
_cell.angle_beta   90.00
_cell.angle_gamma   90.00
#
_symmetry.space_group_name_H-M   'P 1'
#
loop_
_entity.id
_entity.type
_entity.pdbx_description
1 polymer ?
#
loop_
_entity_poly.entity_id
_entity_poly.type
_entity_poly.pdbx_seq_one_letter_code
_entity_poly.pdbx_strand_id
1 'polypeptide(L)'
;MNINRKYNRRSKSKSQPTLRQLECREKMAMAVHFLNPLRVLLDTAYNISSQSKRPQGYHGAVSHLISYALRGDYPNLAIDFSRVVLSKGRLMRAYAAQASIDGDLLTVNWFYAEAPYAWSDDEAVVVLYNEEKDIFLVLRRKAERQNAGLRVSLPTEFVGCTVHAYLFFLSRTGKDSSLSVYLKPVLQDGAAVPAPDAVGVGIQRELTDCLTNQ
;
A
#
# COMPACT_ATOMS: atom_id res chain seq x y z
N MET A 1 -51.11 13.02 17.21
CA MET A 1 -50.06 14.07 17.35
C MET A 1 -49.12 14.00 16.14
N ASN A 2 -49.20 14.95 15.20
CA ASN A 2 -48.28 15.03 14.07
C ASN A 2 -47.20 16.08 14.35
N ILE A 3 -45.95 15.62 14.52
CA ILE A 3 -44.79 16.49 14.78
C ILE A 3 -44.23 16.94 13.44
N ASN A 4 -44.64 18.12 12.97
CA ASN A 4 -44.19 18.70 11.71
C ASN A 4 -42.77 19.28 11.88
N ARG A 5 -41.73 18.45 11.72
CA ARG A 5 -40.33 18.91 11.68
C ARG A 5 -40.08 19.64 10.36
N LYS A 6 -40.28 20.96 10.33
CA LYS A 6 -39.81 21.83 9.24
C LYS A 6 -38.30 21.64 9.07
N TYR A 7 -37.89 20.99 7.98
CA TYR A 7 -36.48 20.90 7.61
C TYR A 7 -35.96 22.28 7.26
N ASN A 8 -35.09 22.84 8.11
CA ASN A 8 -34.36 24.07 7.82
C ASN A 8 -33.34 23.79 6.70
N ARG A 9 -33.70 24.04 5.44
CA ARG A 9 -32.74 24.04 4.32
C ARG A 9 -31.79 25.21 4.54
N ARG A 10 -30.57 24.94 5.00
CA ARG A 10 -29.50 25.95 5.03
C ARG A 10 -29.35 26.57 3.65
N SER A 11 -29.54 27.89 3.55
CA SER A 11 -29.32 28.61 2.30
C SER A 11 -27.83 28.55 1.92
N LYS A 12 -27.55 28.47 0.63
CA LYS A 12 -26.18 28.45 0.11
C LYS A 12 -25.54 29.80 0.43
N SER A 13 -24.50 29.81 1.26
CA SER A 13 -23.74 31.02 1.58
C SER A 13 -23.13 31.62 0.30
N LYS A 14 -23.31 32.92 0.08
CA LYS A 14 -22.72 33.69 -1.03
C LYS A 14 -21.35 34.31 -0.69
N SER A 15 -20.83 34.09 0.52
CA SER A 15 -19.55 34.66 0.97
C SER A 15 -18.36 33.92 0.39
N GLN A 16 -17.28 34.67 0.08
CA GLN A 16 -16.00 34.06 -0.26
C GLN A 16 -15.47 33.23 0.92
N PRO A 17 -14.81 32.08 0.67
CA PRO A 17 -14.24 31.25 1.72
C PRO A 17 -13.13 31.98 2.46
N THR A 18 -13.03 31.78 3.77
CA THR A 18 -11.87 32.27 4.54
C THR A 18 -10.62 31.45 4.25
N LEU A 19 -9.43 31.99 4.52
CA LEU A 19 -8.16 31.26 4.33
C LEU A 19 -8.20 29.89 5.03
N ARG A 20 -8.57 29.83 6.31
CA ARG A 20 -8.74 28.56 7.05
C ARG A 20 -9.70 27.58 6.39
N GLN A 21 -10.75 28.05 5.72
CA GLN A 21 -11.67 27.19 4.98
C GLN A 21 -11.03 26.65 3.70
N LEU A 22 -10.19 27.42 3.02
CA LEU A 22 -9.41 26.96 1.88
C LEU A 22 -8.37 25.91 2.31
N GLU A 23 -7.62 26.17 3.38
CA GLU A 23 -6.65 25.21 3.91
C GLU A 23 -7.29 23.86 4.25
N CYS A 24 -8.44 23.89 4.92
CA CYS A 24 -9.19 22.69 5.28
C CYS A 24 -9.65 21.92 4.03
N ARG A 25 -10.10 22.64 2.99
CA ARG A 25 -10.52 22.04 1.72
C ARG A 25 -9.35 21.39 0.99
N GLU A 26 -8.20 22.06 0.90
CA GLU A 26 -7.01 21.50 0.25
C GLU A 26 -6.48 20.27 1.01
N LYS A 27 -6.37 20.36 2.35
CA LYS A 27 -5.95 19.20 3.17
C LYS A 27 -6.87 18.00 2.98
N MET A 28 -8.18 18.24 2.92
CA MET A 28 -9.17 17.18 2.68
C MET A 28 -9.07 16.64 1.25
N ALA A 29 -8.95 17.50 0.25
CA ALA A 29 -8.84 17.11 -1.15
C ALA A 29 -7.60 16.23 -1.39
N MET A 30 -6.45 16.64 -0.86
CA MET A 30 -5.19 15.89 -0.92
C MET A 30 -5.31 14.53 -0.21
N ALA A 31 -5.86 14.50 1.01
CA ALA A 31 -6.03 13.24 1.74
C ALA A 31 -6.98 12.26 1.04
N VAL A 32 -8.07 12.76 0.49
CA VAL A 32 -9.04 11.96 -0.26
C VAL A 32 -8.42 11.48 -1.57
N HIS A 33 -7.71 12.32 -2.31
CA HIS A 33 -7.04 11.92 -3.54
C HIS A 33 -6.12 10.72 -3.31
N PHE A 34 -5.24 10.84 -2.31
CA PHE A 34 -4.25 9.81 -1.98
C PHE A 34 -4.87 8.51 -1.46
N LEU A 35 -5.90 8.57 -0.61
CA LEU A 35 -6.46 7.36 0.03
C LEU A 35 -7.61 6.71 -0.74
N ASN A 36 -8.25 7.41 -1.68
CA ASN A 36 -9.41 6.89 -2.41
C ASN A 36 -9.12 5.58 -3.18
N PRO A 37 -7.96 5.40 -3.83
CA PRO A 37 -7.61 4.11 -4.46
C PRO A 37 -7.59 2.94 -3.46
N LEU A 38 -7.27 3.21 -2.19
CA LEU A 38 -7.18 2.21 -1.13
C LEU A 38 -8.47 2.04 -0.32
N ARG A 39 -9.58 2.68 -0.71
CA ARG A 39 -10.80 2.74 0.10
C ARG A 39 -11.29 1.37 0.59
N VAL A 40 -11.38 0.39 -0.30
CA VAL A 40 -11.83 -0.98 0.03
C VAL A 40 -10.87 -1.65 1.01
N LEU A 41 -9.56 -1.42 0.84
CA LEU A 41 -8.54 -1.95 1.73
C LEU A 41 -8.65 -1.31 3.12
N LEU A 42 -8.77 0.02 3.18
CA LEU A 42 -8.86 0.80 4.42
C LEU A 42 -10.13 0.46 5.21
N ASP A 43 -11.26 0.28 4.55
CA ASP A 43 -12.50 -0.12 5.23
C ASP A 43 -12.40 -1.51 5.87
N THR A 44 -11.52 -2.37 5.37
CA THR A 44 -11.25 -3.70 5.94
C THR A 44 -10.14 -3.66 6.99
N ALA A 45 -9.06 -2.93 6.72
CA ALA A 45 -7.82 -2.95 7.50
C ALA A 45 -7.80 -1.93 8.65
N TYR A 46 -8.73 -0.98 8.69
CA TYR A 46 -8.73 0.11 9.66
C TYR A 46 -9.88 -0.04 10.66
N ASN A 47 -9.62 -0.84 11.70
CA ASN A 47 -10.54 -1.15 12.78
C ASN A 47 -10.37 -0.15 13.92
N ILE A 48 -11.06 0.99 13.83
CA ILE A 48 -11.25 1.88 14.99
C ILE A 48 -12.35 1.26 15.85
N SER A 49 -11.99 0.81 17.05
CA SER A 49 -12.86 0.35 18.16
C SER A 49 -14.36 0.18 17.88
N SER A 50 -14.86 -1.03 18.14
CA SER A 50 -16.21 -1.59 17.99
C SER A 50 -17.43 -0.79 18.48
N GLN A 51 -17.29 0.47 18.93
CA GLN A 51 -18.40 1.29 19.43
C GLN A 51 -19.23 1.94 18.30
N SER A 52 -18.71 2.01 17.07
CA SER A 52 -19.41 2.63 15.95
C SER A 52 -20.09 1.58 15.07
N LYS A 53 -21.42 1.71 14.87
CA LYS A 53 -22.25 0.78 14.07
C LYS A 53 -21.98 0.83 12.55
N ARG A 54 -20.98 1.57 12.07
CA ARG A 54 -20.64 1.70 10.64
C ARG A 54 -19.14 1.47 10.42
N PRO A 55 -18.73 0.77 9.35
CA PRO A 55 -17.34 0.73 8.95
C PRO A 55 -16.91 2.17 8.61
N GLN A 56 -16.05 2.74 9.46
CA GLN A 56 -15.50 4.10 9.33
C GLN A 56 -14.00 4.06 9.02
N GLY A 57 -13.48 2.92 8.57
CA GLY A 57 -12.05 2.69 8.41
C GLY A 57 -11.39 3.71 7.50
N TYR A 58 -11.98 3.92 6.31
CA TYR A 58 -11.54 4.95 5.37
C TYR A 58 -11.53 6.36 5.98
N HIS A 59 -12.62 6.77 6.63
CA HIS A 59 -12.72 8.09 7.25
C HIS A 59 -11.72 8.28 8.41
N GLY A 60 -11.44 7.19 9.14
CA GLY A 60 -10.40 7.13 10.15
C GLY A 60 -8.99 7.36 9.60
N ALA A 61 -8.68 6.70 8.48
CA ALA A 61 -7.41 6.88 7.78
C ALA A 61 -7.25 8.31 7.23
N VAL A 62 -8.30 8.87 6.62
CA VAL A 62 -8.32 10.26 6.15
C VAL A 62 -8.06 11.24 7.31
N SER A 63 -8.76 11.06 8.43
CA SER A 63 -8.58 11.90 9.62
C SER A 63 -7.15 11.83 10.17
N HIS A 64 -6.57 10.62 10.22
CA HIS A 64 -5.20 10.42 10.66
C HIS A 64 -4.19 11.08 9.71
N LEU A 65 -4.39 10.93 8.40
CA LEU A 65 -3.51 11.54 7.39
C LEU A 65 -3.50 13.05 7.52
N ILE A 66 -4.69 13.69 7.60
CA ILE A 66 -4.82 15.15 7.75
C ILE A 66 -4.15 15.66 9.04
N SER A 67 -4.25 14.88 10.12
CA SER A 67 -3.79 15.30 11.45
C SER A 67 -2.29 15.08 11.68
N TYR A 68 -1.68 14.06 11.06
CA TYR A 68 -0.31 13.62 11.40
C TYR A 68 0.64 13.50 10.22
N ALA A 69 0.14 13.23 9.01
CA ALA A 69 0.96 12.96 7.84
C ALA A 69 1.05 14.14 6.86
N LEU A 70 0.19 15.16 6.96
CA LEU A 70 0.38 16.39 6.20
C LEU A 70 1.44 17.28 6.87
N ARG A 71 2.37 17.77 6.07
CA ARG A 71 3.40 18.76 6.46
C ARG A 71 3.30 20.00 5.57
N GLY A 72 3.88 21.09 6.07
CA GLY A 72 3.87 22.40 5.40
C GLY A 72 2.67 23.26 5.76
N ASP A 73 2.68 24.47 5.22
CA ASP A 73 1.63 25.47 5.38
C ASP A 73 1.01 25.74 4.02
N TYR A 74 -0.29 26.04 4.01
CA TYR A 74 -0.99 26.37 2.78
C TYR A 74 -0.32 27.57 2.07
N PRO A 75 -0.12 27.51 0.75
CA PRO A 75 -0.59 26.47 -0.19
C PRO A 75 0.37 25.28 -0.40
N ASN A 76 1.56 25.30 0.18
CA ASN A 76 2.61 24.30 -0.03
C ASN A 76 2.48 23.13 0.95
N LEU A 77 1.41 22.36 0.80
CA LEU A 77 1.18 21.13 1.56
C LEU A 77 1.86 19.94 0.90
N ALA A 78 2.44 19.06 1.70
CA ALA A 78 3.05 17.81 1.23
C ALA A 78 2.68 16.65 2.17
N ILE A 79 2.64 15.43 1.62
CA ILE A 79 2.38 14.21 2.38
C ILE A 79 3.72 13.64 2.87
N ASP A 80 3.82 13.39 4.17
CA ASP A 80 4.88 12.62 4.77
C ASP A 80 4.49 11.13 4.80
N PHE A 81 4.98 10.39 3.81
CA PHE A 81 4.74 8.96 3.65
C PHE A 81 5.14 8.14 4.88
N SER A 82 6.16 8.57 5.63
CA SER A 82 6.60 7.84 6.83
C SER A 82 5.57 7.83 7.97
N ARG A 83 4.62 8.77 7.96
CA ARG A 83 3.55 8.91 8.96
C ARG A 83 2.19 8.44 8.48
N VAL A 84 2.10 7.97 7.24
CA VAL A 84 0.87 7.40 6.70
C VAL A 84 0.59 6.07 7.40
N VAL A 85 -0.65 5.90 7.85
CA VAL A 85 -1.13 4.68 8.50
C VAL A 85 -2.24 4.09 7.65
N LEU A 86 -1.96 2.96 7.01
CA LEU A 86 -2.89 2.25 6.13
C LEU A 86 -3.73 1.20 6.88
N SER A 87 -3.27 0.75 8.03
CA SER A 87 -4.02 -0.22 8.84
C SER A 87 -3.85 0.08 10.32
N LYS A 88 -4.92 -0.17 11.07
CA LYS A 88 -4.94 0.00 12.51
C LYS A 88 -5.87 -1.04 13.12
N GLY A 89 -5.34 -1.82 14.06
CA GLY A 89 -6.11 -2.85 14.74
C GLY A 89 -5.32 -3.42 15.92
N ARG A 90 -5.74 -4.61 16.37
CA ARG A 90 -5.26 -5.23 17.62
C ARG A 90 -4.14 -6.26 17.39
N LEU A 91 -3.88 -6.65 16.14
CA LEU A 91 -2.82 -7.62 15.84
C LEU A 91 -1.44 -7.00 16.08
N MET A 92 -0.49 -7.84 16.46
CA MET A 92 0.89 -7.41 16.58
C MET A 92 1.40 -6.93 15.22
N ARG A 93 2.00 -5.74 15.20
CA ARG A 93 2.65 -5.18 14.01
C ARG A 93 3.83 -6.03 13.55
N ALA A 94 4.25 -5.84 12.31
CA ALA A 94 5.49 -6.42 11.81
C ALA A 94 6.70 -5.92 12.61
N TYR A 95 7.63 -6.83 12.87
CA TYR A 95 8.88 -6.55 13.57
C TYR A 95 10.07 -6.85 12.67
N ALA A 96 11.14 -6.05 12.80
CA ALA A 96 12.36 -6.14 11.98
C ALA A 96 12.08 -6.28 10.46
N ALA A 97 10.99 -5.66 9.99
CA ALA A 97 10.57 -5.78 8.60
C ALA A 97 11.45 -4.93 7.67
N GLN A 98 11.81 -5.51 6.53
CA GLN A 98 12.67 -4.90 5.53
C GLN A 98 12.13 -5.22 4.14
N ALA A 99 12.29 -4.28 3.22
CA ALA A 99 11.99 -4.48 1.80
C ALA A 99 13.23 -4.13 0.98
N SER A 100 13.46 -4.89 -0.08
CA SER A 100 14.49 -4.66 -1.08
C SER A 100 13.92 -5.00 -2.46
N ILE A 101 14.34 -4.28 -3.48
CA ILE A 101 13.97 -4.52 -4.87
C ILE A 101 15.27 -4.79 -5.61
N ASP A 102 15.33 -5.91 -6.31
CA ASP A 102 16.46 -6.29 -7.17
C ASP A 102 15.93 -6.59 -8.56
N GLY A 103 16.26 -5.76 -9.55
CA GLY A 103 15.64 -5.78 -10.87
C GLY A 103 14.13 -5.56 -10.78
N ASP A 104 13.33 -6.56 -11.17
CA ASP A 104 11.87 -6.56 -11.04
C ASP A 104 11.39 -7.29 -9.77
N LEU A 105 12.27 -7.88 -8.96
CA LEU A 105 11.89 -8.72 -7.85
C LEU A 105 11.82 -7.92 -6.54
N LEU A 106 10.61 -7.68 -6.04
CA LEU A 106 10.40 -7.22 -4.67
C LEU A 106 10.58 -8.38 -3.70
N THR A 107 11.48 -8.21 -2.74
CA THR A 107 11.64 -9.09 -1.58
C THR A 107 11.29 -8.31 -0.31
N VAL A 108 10.32 -8.81 0.45
CA VAL A 108 9.96 -8.28 1.77
C VAL A 108 10.18 -9.38 2.80
N ASN A 109 10.93 -9.10 3.85
CA ASN A 109 11.17 -10.02 4.96
C ASN A 109 10.71 -9.41 6.27
N TRP A 110 10.25 -10.23 7.20
CA TRP A 110 9.89 -9.80 8.55
C TRP A 110 10.20 -10.89 9.56
N PHE A 111 10.37 -10.48 10.82
CA PHE A 111 10.51 -11.44 11.91
C PHE A 111 9.15 -12.04 12.27
N TYR A 112 9.13 -13.36 12.44
CA TYR A 112 7.98 -14.08 12.95
C TYR A 112 8.39 -14.95 14.14
N ALA A 113 7.57 -14.87 15.19
CA ALA A 113 7.52 -15.80 16.29
C ALA A 113 6.06 -15.91 16.74
N GLU A 114 5.66 -17.08 17.20
CA GLU A 114 4.34 -17.26 17.80
C GLU A 114 4.20 -16.38 19.04
N ALA A 115 3.14 -15.58 19.07
CA ALA A 115 2.82 -14.69 20.19
C ALA A 115 1.30 -14.42 20.21
N PRO A 116 0.75 -13.96 21.36
CA PRO A 116 -0.63 -13.50 21.40
C PRO A 116 -0.89 -12.41 20.35
N TYR A 117 -1.98 -12.54 19.59
CA TYR A 117 -2.31 -11.63 18.48
C TYR A 117 -1.29 -11.62 17.32
N ALA A 118 -0.49 -12.69 17.21
CA ALA A 118 0.40 -12.98 16.08
C ALA A 118 0.21 -14.42 15.61
N TRP A 119 -0.84 -14.67 14.83
CA TRP A 119 -1.15 -16.01 14.35
C TRP A 119 -0.36 -16.34 13.08
N SER A 120 -0.02 -17.61 12.90
CA SER A 120 0.73 -18.09 11.73
C SER A 120 0.00 -17.84 10.41
N ASP A 121 -1.33 -17.97 10.43
CA ASP A 121 -2.23 -17.86 9.28
C ASP A 121 -2.72 -16.44 8.99
N ASP A 122 -2.17 -15.43 9.68
CA ASP A 122 -2.42 -14.04 9.35
C ASP A 122 -1.89 -13.72 7.93
N GLU A 123 -2.70 -13.07 7.10
CA GLU A 123 -2.35 -12.64 5.75
C GLU A 123 -1.36 -11.46 5.83
N ALA A 124 -0.18 -11.60 5.23
CA ALA A 124 0.75 -10.48 5.05
C ALA A 124 0.27 -9.62 3.87
N VAL A 125 -0.06 -8.37 4.15
CA VAL A 125 -0.47 -7.38 3.15
C VAL A 125 0.64 -6.36 2.96
N VAL A 126 1.13 -6.28 1.74
CA VAL A 126 2.12 -5.28 1.34
C VAL A 126 1.45 -4.28 0.39
N VAL A 127 1.58 -3.00 0.68
CA VAL A 127 1.12 -1.91 -0.18
C VAL A 127 2.33 -1.13 -0.66
N LEU A 128 2.48 -1.00 -1.97
CA LEU A 128 3.49 -0.19 -2.60
C LEU A 128 2.83 1.06 -3.15
N TYR A 129 3.50 2.19 -2.98
CA TYR A 129 3.11 3.48 -3.53
C TYR A 129 4.25 4.03 -4.36
N ASN A 130 3.98 4.37 -5.62
CA ASN A 130 4.92 5.04 -6.50
C ASN A 130 4.64 6.54 -6.46
N GLU A 131 5.62 7.33 -5.99
CA GLU A 131 5.49 8.78 -5.84
C GLU A 131 5.36 9.51 -7.19
N GLU A 132 6.05 9.05 -8.23
CA GLU A 132 6.09 9.72 -9.53
C GLU A 132 4.81 9.53 -10.35
N LYS A 133 4.23 8.32 -10.24
CA LYS A 133 3.04 7.94 -11.02
C LYS A 133 1.75 8.05 -10.23
N ASP A 134 1.83 8.30 -8.92
CA ASP A 134 0.68 8.34 -7.99
C ASP A 134 -0.21 7.08 -8.10
N ILE A 135 0.45 5.91 -8.15
CA ILE A 135 -0.22 4.60 -8.25
C ILE A 135 0.09 3.73 -7.03
N PHE A 136 -0.91 2.93 -6.64
CA PHE A 136 -0.79 1.94 -5.59
C PHE A 136 -0.82 0.51 -6.16
N LEU A 137 0.07 -0.34 -5.65
CA LEU A 137 0.00 -1.78 -5.85
C LEU A 137 -0.25 -2.46 -4.51
N VAL A 138 -1.36 -3.20 -4.41
CA VAL A 138 -1.75 -3.91 -3.19
C VAL A 138 -1.51 -5.41 -3.39
N LEU A 139 -0.54 -5.95 -2.66
CA LEU A 139 -0.20 -7.37 -2.66
C LEU A 139 -0.91 -8.06 -1.50
N ARG A 140 -1.91 -8.88 -1.84
CA ARG A 140 -2.76 -9.63 -0.92
C ARG A 140 -2.69 -11.13 -1.19
N ARG A 141 -2.84 -11.93 -0.14
CA ARG A 141 -2.87 -13.40 -0.19
C ARG A 141 -1.67 -14.01 -0.92
N LYS A 142 -0.50 -13.38 -0.81
CA LYS A 142 0.76 -13.87 -1.41
C LYS A 142 1.68 -14.53 -0.40
N ALA A 143 1.56 -14.16 0.87
CA ALA A 143 2.30 -14.77 1.96
C ALA A 143 1.46 -14.76 3.24
N GLU A 144 1.68 -15.77 4.06
CA GLU A 144 1.19 -15.82 5.44
C GLU A 144 2.27 -15.33 6.39
N ARG A 145 1.89 -14.91 7.58
CA ARG A 145 2.80 -14.37 8.59
C ARG A 145 3.92 -15.35 8.94
N GLN A 146 3.60 -16.65 8.98
CA GLN A 146 4.58 -17.71 9.25
C GLN A 146 5.67 -17.87 8.19
N ASN A 147 5.44 -17.40 6.96
CA ASN A 147 6.41 -17.50 5.88
C ASN A 147 7.64 -16.61 6.13
N ALA A 148 7.52 -15.62 7.03
CA ALA A 148 8.57 -14.64 7.37
C ALA A 148 9.14 -13.87 6.17
N GLY A 149 8.48 -13.94 5.02
CA GLY A 149 8.92 -13.29 3.80
C GLY A 149 7.94 -13.43 2.64
N LEU A 150 8.12 -12.56 1.67
CA LEU A 150 7.34 -12.44 0.44
C LEU A 150 8.29 -12.08 -0.71
N ARG A 151 8.14 -12.77 -1.85
CA ARG A 151 8.84 -12.44 -3.09
C ARG A 151 7.84 -12.33 -4.24
N VAL A 152 7.84 -11.19 -4.93
CA VAL A 152 6.88 -10.90 -6.01
C VAL A 152 7.58 -10.08 -7.10
N SER A 153 7.37 -10.44 -8.36
CA SER A 153 7.80 -9.63 -9.50
C SER A 153 6.88 -8.40 -9.65
N LEU A 154 7.48 -7.22 -9.72
CA LEU A 154 6.83 -5.94 -9.87
C LEU A 154 6.56 -5.65 -11.35
N PRO A 155 5.41 -5.02 -11.67
CA PRO A 155 5.17 -4.52 -13.01
C PRO A 155 6.25 -3.53 -13.46
N THR A 156 6.46 -3.43 -14.77
CA THR A 156 7.40 -2.49 -15.39
C THR A 156 7.12 -1.03 -15.02
N GLU A 157 5.90 -0.71 -14.58
CA GLU A 157 5.53 0.64 -14.15
C GLU A 157 6.28 1.12 -12.90
N PHE A 158 6.88 0.22 -12.12
CA PHE A 158 7.63 0.57 -10.91
C PHE A 158 9.14 0.77 -11.18
N VAL A 159 9.62 0.37 -12.38
CA VAL A 159 11.03 0.42 -12.77
C VAL A 159 11.56 1.85 -12.76
N GLY A 160 12.65 2.07 -12.01
CA GLY A 160 13.35 3.35 -11.92
C GLY A 160 12.66 4.42 -11.06
N CYS A 161 11.53 4.09 -10.42
CA CYS A 161 10.80 5.03 -9.58
C CYS A 161 11.14 4.83 -8.09
N THR A 162 10.91 5.88 -7.29
CA THR A 162 10.95 5.75 -5.82
C THR A 162 9.67 5.10 -5.31
N VAL A 163 9.81 3.94 -4.66
CA VAL A 163 8.67 3.16 -4.16
C VAL A 163 8.64 3.18 -2.62
N HIS A 164 7.49 3.60 -2.09
CA HIS A 164 7.17 3.55 -0.68
C HIS A 164 6.42 2.27 -0.35
N ALA A 165 6.97 1.45 0.56
CA ALA A 165 6.37 0.18 0.93
C ALA A 165 5.77 0.24 2.35
N TYR A 166 4.60 -0.37 2.51
CA TYR A 166 3.93 -0.53 3.80
C TYR A 166 3.61 -2.00 4.00
N LEU A 167 3.87 -2.52 5.20
CA LEU A 167 3.55 -3.89 5.59
C LEU A 167 2.62 -3.89 6.79
N PHE A 168 1.58 -4.72 6.71
CA PHE A 168 0.73 -5.06 7.85
C PHE A 168 0.16 -6.46 7.71
N PHE A 169 -0.44 -6.95 8.79
CA PHE A 169 -1.11 -8.23 8.81
C PHE A 169 -2.62 -8.05 8.90
N LEU A 170 -3.35 -8.92 8.20
CA LEU A 170 -4.79 -9.10 8.37
C LEU A 170 -5.05 -10.50 8.93
N SER A 171 -5.99 -10.62 9.85
CA SER A 171 -6.48 -11.93 10.28
C SER A 171 -7.02 -12.70 9.07
N ARG A 172 -6.94 -14.03 9.08
CA ARG A 172 -7.58 -14.90 8.08
C ARG A 172 -9.03 -14.53 7.77
N THR A 173 -9.77 -14.05 8.77
CA THR A 173 -11.18 -13.64 8.62
C THR A 173 -11.35 -12.24 8.02
N GLY A 174 -10.28 -11.46 7.90
CA GLY A 174 -10.28 -10.05 7.48
C GLY A 174 -10.93 -9.10 8.49
N LYS A 175 -11.23 -9.57 9.71
CA LYS A 175 -11.94 -8.78 10.73
C LYS A 175 -11.01 -7.96 11.63
N ASP A 176 -9.78 -8.40 11.79
CA ASP A 176 -8.75 -7.74 12.58
C ASP A 176 -7.50 -7.50 11.74
N SER A 177 -6.74 -6.48 12.12
CA SER A 177 -5.55 -6.03 11.41
C SER A 177 -4.46 -5.61 12.39
N SER A 178 -3.21 -5.55 11.92
CA SER A 178 -2.11 -4.95 12.67
C SER A 178 -1.98 -3.46 12.36
N LEU A 179 -1.19 -2.74 13.16
CA LEU A 179 -0.72 -1.42 12.77
C LEU A 179 0.23 -1.55 11.56
N SER A 180 0.08 -0.68 10.57
CA SER A 180 0.97 -0.64 9.40
C SER A 180 2.37 -0.13 9.76
N VAL A 181 3.38 -0.76 9.18
CA VAL A 181 4.78 -0.37 9.29
C VAL A 181 5.24 0.16 7.95
N TYR A 182 5.75 1.38 7.95
CA TYR A 182 6.42 1.96 6.80
C TYR A 182 7.82 1.34 6.67
N LEU A 183 8.06 0.73 5.52
CA LEU A 183 9.37 0.24 5.10
C LEU A 183 9.99 1.38 4.28
N LYS A 184 11.20 1.78 4.66
CA LYS A 184 11.96 2.89 4.03
C LYS A 184 11.91 2.79 2.50
N PRO A 185 11.99 3.93 1.79
CA PRO A 185 11.86 3.93 0.34
C PRO A 185 12.93 3.01 -0.26
N VAL A 186 12.50 2.13 -1.15
CA VAL A 186 13.37 1.25 -1.90
C VAL A 186 13.50 1.85 -3.27
N LEU A 187 14.70 2.26 -3.64
CA LEU A 187 15.01 2.65 -5.01
C LEU A 187 15.06 1.38 -5.84
N GLN A 188 14.31 1.33 -6.94
CA GLN A 188 14.48 0.27 -7.92
C GLN A 188 15.68 0.64 -8.78
N ASP A 189 16.81 -0.03 -8.56
CA ASP A 189 17.98 0.12 -9.41
C ASP A 189 17.60 -0.33 -10.82
N GLY A 190 17.73 0.59 -11.78
CA GLY A 190 17.35 0.39 -13.17
C GLY A 190 18.27 -0.60 -13.89
N ALA A 191 18.13 -1.89 -13.57
CA ALA A 191 18.58 -2.96 -14.45
C ALA A 191 17.37 -3.35 -15.32
N ALA A 192 17.34 -2.80 -16.54
CA ALA A 192 16.44 -3.26 -17.58
C ALA A 192 16.62 -4.78 -17.73
N VAL A 193 15.60 -5.56 -17.37
CA VAL A 193 15.51 -6.97 -17.74
C VAL A 193 15.45 -7.00 -19.27
N PRO A 194 16.44 -7.56 -19.98
CA PRO A 194 16.31 -7.73 -21.42
C PRO A 194 15.11 -8.65 -21.66
N ALA A 195 14.21 -8.24 -22.55
CA ALA A 195 13.09 -9.04 -22.97
C ALA A 195 13.56 -10.44 -23.38
N PRO A 196 12.80 -11.52 -23.12
CA PRO A 196 13.07 -12.83 -23.69
C PRO A 196 12.74 -12.79 -25.19
N ASP A 197 13.62 -12.16 -25.96
CA ASP A 197 13.57 -12.19 -27.42
C ASP A 197 13.99 -13.58 -27.90
N ALA A 198 13.03 -14.25 -28.52
CA ALA A 198 13.20 -15.21 -29.61
C ALA A 198 14.36 -16.22 -29.47
N VAL A 199 14.09 -17.38 -28.88
CA VAL A 199 14.84 -18.61 -29.20
C VAL A 199 14.48 -19.00 -30.64
N GLY A 200 15.28 -18.50 -31.58
CA GLY A 200 15.23 -18.79 -32.99
C GLY A 200 16.63 -18.95 -33.57
N VAL A 201 16.96 -20.21 -33.86
CA VAL A 201 17.91 -20.65 -34.89
C VAL A 201 19.42 -20.61 -34.55
N GLY A 202 19.95 -21.81 -34.31
CA GLY A 202 20.98 -22.35 -35.19
C GLY A 202 22.42 -22.33 -34.67
N ILE A 203 22.95 -23.55 -34.51
CA ILE A 203 24.24 -24.05 -35.03
C ILE A 203 24.90 -24.91 -33.94
N GLN A 204 24.78 -26.23 -34.08
CA GLN A 204 25.93 -27.14 -34.07
C GLN A 204 25.61 -28.31 -35.02
N ARG A 205 26.19 -28.23 -36.23
CA ARG A 205 26.47 -29.38 -37.08
C ARG A 205 27.96 -29.68 -36.92
N GLU A 206 28.28 -30.66 -36.09
CA GLU A 206 29.56 -31.39 -36.16
C GLU A 206 29.22 -32.88 -36.02
N LEU A 207 28.95 -33.50 -37.17
CA LEU A 207 29.06 -34.95 -37.37
C LEU A 207 29.88 -35.12 -38.64
N THR A 208 31.18 -34.97 -38.48
CA THR A 208 32.19 -35.29 -39.48
C THR A 208 32.63 -36.73 -39.23
N ASP A 209 32.13 -37.62 -40.08
CA ASP A 209 32.86 -38.71 -40.72
C ASP A 209 33.84 -39.51 -39.85
N CYS A 210 33.30 -40.48 -39.11
CA CYS A 210 33.95 -41.77 -38.94
C CYS A 210 33.04 -42.81 -39.58
N LEU A 211 33.47 -43.41 -40.69
CA LEU A 211 33.11 -44.74 -41.24
C LEU A 211 33.12 -44.74 -42.78
N THR A 212 34.30 -44.82 -43.41
CA THR A 212 34.58 -45.71 -44.57
C THR A 212 36.03 -45.58 -45.02
N ASN A 213 36.90 -46.46 -44.52
CA ASN A 213 38.06 -46.94 -45.28
C ASN A 213 38.57 -48.25 -44.64
N GLN A 214 37.95 -49.35 -45.06
CA GLN A 214 38.56 -50.66 -45.33
C GLN A 214 37.61 -51.44 -46.22
#